data_AF-A0A1I2GV70-F1
#
_entry.id   AF-A0A1I2GV70-F1
#
_cell.length_a   1.000
_cell.length_b   1.000
_cell.length_c   1.000
_cell.angle_alpha   90.00
_cell.angle_beta   90.00
_cell.angle_gamma   90.00
#
_symmetry.space_group_name_H-M   'P 1'
#
loop_
_entity.id
_entity.type
_entity.pdbx_description
1 polymer ?
#
loop_
_entity_poly.entity_id
_entity_poly.type
_entity_poly.pdbx_seq_one_letter_code
_entity_poly.pdbx_strand_id
1 'polypeptide(L)'
;MSLDEQQGIAPPAQTQQVPLHFKRHNFEAQCYDTIGCSVAYNGRYQVQKGADEVSPPKPAGDNRKAWGSTELGIRNFPAPAEVRWKSKDGSAHEAQVDIARIFKDELIWHKVPKAEMADFYEGPVAGAPDIYLEVDDRTINVYTAMFIPTRNEQIPGNKDSDFRKDIFLVWSKTY
;
A
#
# COMPACT_ATOMS: atom_id res chain seq x y z
N MET A 1 16.33 14.70 -19.81
CA MET A 1 15.63 13.50 -19.34
C MET A 1 15.44 13.69 -17.86
N SER A 2 14.19 13.78 -17.39
CA SER A 2 13.91 14.03 -15.96
C SER A 2 14.33 12.80 -15.15
N LEU A 3 14.83 13.03 -13.93
CA LEU A 3 15.19 11.99 -12.95
C LEU A 3 14.00 11.10 -12.52
N ASP A 4 12.79 11.38 -13.02
CA ASP A 4 11.55 10.65 -12.71
C ASP A 4 11.33 9.35 -13.54
N GLU A 5 12.17 9.07 -14.54
CA GLU A 5 12.03 7.87 -15.40
C GLU A 5 12.73 6.60 -14.88
N GLN A 6 13.43 6.64 -13.74
CA GLN A 6 14.25 5.50 -13.25
C GLN A 6 13.71 4.74 -12.03
N GLN A 7 12.43 4.87 -11.72
CA GLN A 7 11.71 3.85 -10.94
C GLN A 7 10.46 3.45 -11.72
N GLY A 8 10.59 2.42 -12.55
CA GLY A 8 9.50 1.90 -13.36
C GLY A 8 8.39 1.36 -12.46
N ILE A 9 7.40 2.18 -12.16
CA ILE A 9 6.13 1.75 -11.57
C ILE A 9 5.51 0.78 -12.58
N ALA A 10 5.60 -0.52 -12.30
CA ALA A 10 5.08 -1.56 -13.17
C ALA A 10 4.46 -2.69 -12.32
N PRO A 11 3.26 -3.16 -12.69
CA PRO A 11 2.62 -4.26 -11.98
C PRO A 11 3.39 -5.58 -12.16
N PRO A 12 3.35 -6.49 -11.17
CA PRO A 12 3.91 -7.83 -11.31
C PRO A 12 3.36 -8.58 -12.53
N ALA A 13 4.15 -9.51 -13.08
CA ALA A 13 3.72 -10.32 -14.22
C ALA A 13 2.40 -11.08 -13.95
N GLN A 14 2.18 -11.54 -12.73
CA GLN A 14 0.95 -12.23 -12.31
C GLN A 14 -0.27 -11.32 -12.42
N THR A 15 -0.14 -10.05 -12.05
CA THR A 15 -1.18 -9.04 -12.22
C THR A 15 -1.51 -8.83 -13.70
N GLN A 16 -0.50 -8.82 -14.56
CA GLN A 16 -0.71 -8.64 -16.00
C GLN A 16 -1.39 -9.87 -16.64
N GLN A 17 -1.12 -11.07 -16.14
CA GLN A 17 -1.76 -12.30 -16.61
C GLN A 17 -3.23 -12.41 -16.21
N VAL A 18 -3.60 -11.82 -15.08
CA VAL A 18 -4.96 -11.81 -14.54
C VAL A 18 -5.28 -10.39 -14.06
N PRO A 19 -5.63 -9.46 -14.98
CA PRO A 19 -5.91 -8.09 -14.60
C PRO A 19 -7.23 -8.02 -13.82
N LEU A 20 -7.14 -7.58 -12.57
CA LEU A 20 -8.29 -7.32 -11.70
C LEU A 20 -8.38 -5.83 -11.45
N HIS A 21 -9.60 -5.29 -11.50
CA HIS A 21 -9.84 -3.87 -11.27
C HIS A 21 -10.67 -3.64 -10.02
N PHE A 22 -10.42 -2.52 -9.36
CA PHE A 22 -11.17 -2.06 -8.21
C PHE A 22 -11.88 -0.74 -8.50
N LYS A 23 -12.96 -0.46 -7.78
CA LYS A 23 -13.60 0.88 -7.76
C LYS A 23 -13.46 1.56 -6.40
N ARG A 24 -12.95 0.82 -5.43
CA ARG A 24 -12.72 1.27 -4.07
C ARG A 24 -11.45 0.65 -3.53
N HIS A 25 -10.74 1.38 -2.69
CA HIS A 25 -9.57 0.88 -1.97
C HIS A 25 -9.68 1.25 -0.48
N ASN A 26 -8.88 0.56 0.33
CA ASN A 26 -8.68 0.92 1.71
C ASN A 26 -7.32 1.60 1.85
N PHE A 27 -7.15 2.42 2.89
CA PHE A 27 -5.93 3.16 3.11
C PHE A 27 -5.53 3.19 4.59
N GLU A 28 -4.23 3.15 4.82
CA GLU A 28 -3.61 3.43 6.11
C GLU A 28 -2.26 4.10 5.86
N ALA A 29 -1.86 4.95 6.80
CA ALA A 29 -0.50 5.46 6.83
C ALA A 29 0.15 5.24 8.19
N GLN A 30 1.47 5.08 8.18
CA GLN A 30 2.28 4.90 9.37
C GLN A 30 3.57 5.72 9.22
N CYS A 31 4.09 6.20 10.34
CA CYS A 31 5.39 6.88 10.37
C CYS A 31 6.32 6.19 11.36
N TYR A 32 7.54 5.96 10.93
CA TYR A 32 8.65 5.41 11.68
C TYR A 32 9.81 6.38 11.61
N ASP A 33 10.58 6.46 12.70
CA ASP A 33 11.87 7.13 12.65
C ASP A 33 11.80 8.59 12.15
N THR A 34 10.74 9.31 12.54
CA THR A 34 10.47 10.71 12.15
C THR A 34 10.27 11.58 13.39
N ILE A 35 10.47 12.90 13.25
CA ILE A 35 10.15 13.92 14.27
C ILE A 35 9.00 14.76 13.74
N GLY A 36 7.82 14.60 14.33
CA GLY A 36 6.57 15.05 13.74
C GLY A 36 6.27 14.32 12.42
N CYS A 37 5.00 14.01 12.21
CA CYS A 37 4.55 13.38 10.97
C CYS A 37 3.07 13.62 10.78
N SER A 38 2.70 14.11 9.61
CA SER A 38 1.31 14.19 9.18
C SER A 38 1.16 13.55 7.81
N VAL A 39 0.22 12.64 7.70
CA VAL A 39 -0.21 12.05 6.44
C VAL A 39 -1.70 12.30 6.29
N ALA A 40 -2.09 13.02 5.24
CA ALA A 40 -3.48 13.27 4.92
C ALA A 40 -3.82 12.64 3.56
N TYR A 41 -4.97 11.99 3.48
CA TYR A 41 -5.48 11.40 2.24
C TYR A 41 -7.01 11.33 2.32
N ASN A 42 -7.68 11.45 1.18
CA ASN A 42 -9.15 11.51 1.11
C ASN A 42 -9.77 12.61 2.01
N GLY A 43 -9.07 13.74 2.19
CA GLY A 43 -9.50 14.83 3.07
C GLY A 43 -9.47 14.52 4.57
N ARG A 44 -8.79 13.44 4.98
CA ARG A 44 -8.66 13.00 6.38
C ARG A 44 -7.20 12.79 6.76
N TYR A 45 -6.85 13.09 8.00
CA TYR A 45 -5.57 12.68 8.56
C TYR A 45 -5.59 11.18 8.87
N GLN A 46 -4.62 10.48 8.29
CA GLN A 46 -4.31 9.09 8.59
C GLN A 46 -3.29 9.01 9.73
N VAL A 47 -2.36 9.97 9.75
CA VAL A 47 -1.42 10.24 10.86
C VAL A 47 -1.39 11.73 11.11
N GLN A 48 -1.42 12.15 12.38
CA GLN A 48 -1.28 13.54 12.80
C GLN A 48 -0.53 13.63 14.12
N LYS A 49 0.79 13.44 14.05
CA LYS A 49 1.70 13.57 15.21
C LYS A 49 2.07 15.03 15.44
N GLY A 50 2.31 15.40 16.70
CA GLY A 50 2.77 16.74 17.06
C GLY A 50 4.14 17.08 16.45
N ALA A 51 4.46 18.36 16.29
CA ALA A 51 5.66 18.82 15.55
C ALA A 51 7.02 18.34 16.11
N ASP A 52 7.04 17.98 17.39
CA ASP A 52 8.21 17.46 18.11
C ASP A 52 7.99 16.01 18.62
N GLU A 53 6.87 15.39 18.25
CA GLU A 53 6.56 14.01 18.63
C GLU A 53 7.39 13.04 17.78
N VAL A 54 8.21 12.22 18.44
CA VAL A 54 9.06 11.24 17.77
C VAL A 54 8.25 9.98 17.46
N SER A 55 8.28 9.54 16.20
CA SER A 55 7.74 8.25 15.78
C SER A 55 8.64 7.10 16.25
N PRO A 56 8.09 5.92 16.59
CA PRO A 56 8.89 4.78 17.00
C PRO A 56 9.84 4.32 15.88
N PRO A 57 10.93 3.62 16.20
CA PRO A 57 11.71 2.93 15.18
C PRO A 57 10.89 1.84 14.53
N LYS A 58 11.22 1.53 13.27
CA LYS A 58 10.59 0.42 12.57
C LYS A 58 10.86 -0.91 13.30
N PRO A 59 9.83 -1.72 13.60
CA PRO A 59 10.03 -2.95 14.33
C PRO A 59 10.98 -3.91 13.58
N ALA A 60 11.96 -4.46 14.29
CA ALA A 60 12.87 -5.45 13.74
C ALA A 60 12.09 -6.71 13.34
N GLY A 61 12.24 -7.14 12.08
CA GLY A 61 11.54 -8.32 11.57
C GLY A 61 10.06 -8.09 11.26
N ASP A 62 9.60 -6.84 11.12
CA ASP A 62 8.23 -6.57 10.66
C ASP A 62 7.97 -7.19 9.28
N ASN A 63 7.20 -8.27 9.30
CA ASN A 63 6.72 -8.96 8.11
C ASN A 63 5.38 -8.43 7.62
N ARG A 64 4.88 -7.34 8.24
CA ARG A 64 3.66 -6.62 7.90
C ARG A 64 2.38 -7.44 8.07
N LYS A 65 2.45 -8.64 8.65
CA LYS A 65 1.28 -9.54 8.82
C LYS A 65 0.17 -8.93 9.66
N ALA A 66 0.49 -7.95 10.52
CA ALA A 66 -0.46 -7.27 11.38
C ALA A 66 -1.02 -5.95 10.79
N TRP A 67 -0.61 -5.56 9.58
CA TRP A 67 -1.10 -4.33 8.96
C TRP A 67 -2.58 -4.44 8.58
N GLY A 68 -3.34 -3.37 8.78
CA GLY A 68 -4.79 -3.37 8.60
C GLY A 68 -5.32 -1.96 8.38
N SER A 69 -5.98 -1.75 7.23
CA SER A 69 -6.40 -0.42 6.83
C SER A 69 -7.36 0.24 7.82
N THR A 70 -7.11 1.51 8.13
CA THR A 70 -7.94 2.29 9.06
C THR A 70 -9.13 2.93 8.34
N GLU A 71 -8.94 3.38 7.09
CA GLU A 71 -10.03 3.90 6.27
C GLU A 71 -10.42 2.88 5.19
N LEU A 72 -11.72 2.57 5.12
CA LEU A 72 -12.24 1.53 4.23
C LEU A 72 -13.11 2.12 3.12
N GLY A 73 -13.03 1.54 1.92
CA GLY A 73 -13.99 1.79 0.84
C GLY A 73 -13.91 3.17 0.20
N ILE A 74 -12.72 3.80 0.20
CA ILE A 74 -12.44 5.05 -0.51
C ILE A 74 -12.71 4.84 -1.99
N ARG A 75 -13.59 5.65 -2.59
CA ARG A 75 -13.99 5.51 -4.00
C ARG A 75 -12.95 6.13 -4.94
N ASN A 76 -12.69 5.45 -6.06
CA ASN A 76 -11.75 5.87 -7.11
C ASN A 76 -10.39 6.27 -6.49
N PHE A 77 -9.79 7.37 -6.96
CA PHE A 77 -8.65 8.02 -6.35
C PHE A 77 -8.98 9.48 -6.00
N PRO A 78 -8.93 9.86 -4.71
CA PRO A 78 -8.87 11.24 -4.27
C PRO A 78 -7.62 11.98 -4.78
N ALA A 79 -7.48 13.24 -4.38
CA ALA A 79 -6.23 13.98 -4.55
C ALA A 79 -5.04 13.22 -3.91
N PRO A 80 -3.80 13.44 -4.40
CA PRO A 80 -2.60 12.80 -3.86
C PRO A 80 -2.52 12.87 -2.33
N ALA A 81 -1.92 11.84 -1.71
CA ALA A 81 -1.67 11.87 -0.27
C ALA A 81 -0.64 12.96 0.04
N GLU A 82 -0.95 13.82 1.00
CA GLU A 82 -0.07 14.88 1.49
C GLU A 82 0.72 14.38 2.68
N VAL A 83 2.04 14.51 2.61
CA VAL A 83 2.97 14.00 3.63
C VAL A 83 3.87 15.15 4.07
N ARG A 84 3.92 15.43 5.39
CA ARG A 84 4.86 16.37 6.00
C ARG A 84 5.49 15.73 7.22
N TRP A 85 6.80 15.81 7.35
CA TRP A 85 7.55 15.22 8.47
C TRP A 85 8.92 15.87 8.62
N LYS A 86 9.63 15.58 9.71
CA LYS A 86 11.09 15.77 9.76
C LYS A 86 11.77 14.41 9.84
N SER A 87 12.88 14.24 9.13
CA SER A 87 13.75 13.06 9.26
C SER A 87 14.43 13.01 10.63
N LYS A 88 15.09 11.90 10.96
CA LYS A 88 15.84 11.71 12.22
C LYS A 88 16.85 12.82 12.49
N ASP A 89 17.44 13.36 11.43
CA ASP A 89 18.40 14.47 11.48
C ASP A 89 17.76 15.85 11.70
N GLY A 90 16.43 15.93 11.77
CA GLY A 90 15.65 17.16 11.96
C GLY A 90 15.33 17.92 10.67
N SER A 91 15.78 17.45 9.50
CA SER A 91 15.47 18.09 8.21
C SER A 91 13.97 18.00 7.92
N ALA A 92 13.34 19.11 7.57
CA ALA A 92 11.92 19.16 7.22
C ALA A 92 11.68 18.71 5.77
N HIS A 93 10.63 17.93 5.57
CA HIS A 93 10.21 17.38 4.28
C HIS A 93 8.72 17.61 4.04
N GLU A 94 8.37 17.80 2.78
CA GLU A 94 7.01 17.79 2.29
C GLU A 94 6.95 17.04 0.95
N ALA A 95 5.96 16.18 0.78
CA ALA A 95 5.77 15.40 -0.42
C ALA A 95 4.28 15.18 -0.72
N GLN A 96 4.00 14.97 -2.00
CA GLN A 96 2.71 14.47 -2.48
C GLN A 96 2.93 13.11 -3.12
N VAL A 97 2.12 12.12 -2.73
CA VAL A 97 2.16 10.76 -3.28
C VAL A 97 0.90 10.51 -4.09
N ASP A 98 1.04 10.44 -5.40
CA ASP A 98 -0.05 10.20 -6.33
C ASP A 98 -0.39 8.70 -6.41
N ILE A 99 -1.36 8.28 -5.59
CA ILE A 99 -1.84 6.89 -5.55
C ILE A 99 -2.47 6.48 -6.89
N ALA A 100 -3.13 7.39 -7.60
CA ALA A 100 -3.73 7.12 -8.90
C ALA A 100 -2.67 6.80 -9.97
N ARG A 101 -1.51 7.46 -9.89
CA ARG A 101 -0.37 7.17 -10.77
C ARG A 101 0.24 5.80 -10.48
N ILE A 102 0.32 5.39 -9.21
CA ILE A 102 0.87 4.07 -8.83
C ILE A 102 -0.06 2.95 -9.32
N PHE A 103 -1.35 3.07 -9.03
CA PHE A 103 -2.38 2.09 -9.39
C PHE A 103 -3.18 2.53 -10.61
N LYS A 104 -2.44 2.88 -11.68
CA LYS A 104 -3.03 3.33 -12.94
C LYS A 104 -4.11 2.34 -13.42
N ASP A 105 -5.18 2.89 -13.99
CA ASP A 105 -6.31 2.13 -14.53
C ASP A 105 -7.06 1.31 -13.46
N GLU A 106 -6.92 1.70 -12.18
CA GLU A 106 -7.53 1.03 -11.02
C GLU A 106 -7.19 -0.47 -10.95
N LEU A 107 -5.97 -0.82 -11.35
CA LEU A 107 -5.48 -2.19 -11.38
C LEU A 107 -5.08 -2.65 -9.98
N ILE A 108 -5.64 -3.77 -9.53
CA ILE A 108 -5.24 -4.47 -8.30
C ILE A 108 -3.94 -5.21 -8.56
N TRP A 109 -2.87 -4.81 -7.88
CA TRP A 109 -1.59 -5.52 -7.96
C TRP A 109 -1.58 -6.72 -7.00
N HIS A 110 -1.31 -7.91 -7.54
CA HIS A 110 -1.15 -9.16 -6.80
C HIS A 110 -0.03 -10.02 -7.37
N LYS A 111 0.47 -10.97 -6.54
CA LYS A 111 1.53 -11.92 -6.91
C LYS A 111 1.06 -13.37 -7.00
N VAL A 112 -0.24 -13.63 -6.84
CA VAL A 112 -0.80 -14.99 -6.92
C VAL A 112 -0.84 -15.46 -8.38
N PRO A 113 -0.24 -16.61 -8.71
CA PRO A 113 -0.32 -17.20 -10.05
C PRO A 113 -1.73 -17.66 -10.40
N LYS A 114 -2.12 -17.51 -11.67
CA LYS A 114 -3.45 -17.95 -12.18
C LYS A 114 -3.80 -19.40 -11.82
N ALA A 115 -2.81 -20.30 -11.86
CA ALA A 115 -3.02 -21.72 -11.55
C ALA A 115 -3.40 -21.97 -10.09
N GLU A 116 -2.96 -21.13 -9.16
CA GLU A 116 -3.29 -21.23 -7.73
C GLU A 116 -4.63 -20.58 -7.40
N MET A 117 -5.07 -19.64 -8.22
CA MET A 117 -6.27 -18.85 -7.96
C MET A 117 -7.55 -19.69 -8.14
N ALA A 118 -8.50 -19.52 -7.22
CA ALA A 118 -9.82 -20.14 -7.36
C ALA A 118 -10.58 -19.54 -8.55
N ASP A 119 -11.61 -20.24 -9.01
CA ASP A 119 -12.48 -19.78 -10.10
C ASP A 119 -13.48 -18.74 -9.57
N PHE A 120 -12.99 -17.54 -9.23
CA PHE A 120 -13.79 -16.42 -8.71
C PHE A 120 -13.85 -15.22 -9.68
N TYR A 121 -13.32 -15.37 -10.90
CA TYR A 121 -13.11 -14.31 -11.89
C TYR A 121 -14.34 -13.91 -12.71
N GLU A 122 -15.52 -14.43 -12.40
CA GLU A 122 -16.74 -14.13 -13.16
C GLU A 122 -17.55 -12.95 -12.58
N GLY A 123 -17.05 -12.28 -11.55
CA GLY A 123 -17.69 -11.11 -10.93
C GLY A 123 -17.12 -9.77 -11.42
N PRO A 124 -17.95 -8.70 -11.57
CA PRO A 124 -17.55 -7.46 -12.24
C PRO A 124 -16.57 -6.56 -11.46
N VAL A 125 -16.30 -6.83 -10.17
CA VAL A 125 -15.38 -6.04 -9.35
C VAL A 125 -14.70 -6.96 -8.34
N ALA A 126 -13.38 -7.10 -8.43
CA ALA A 126 -12.60 -7.70 -7.36
C ALA A 126 -12.70 -6.79 -6.12
N GLY A 127 -12.61 -7.34 -4.91
CA GLY A 127 -12.74 -6.56 -3.67
C GLY A 127 -11.78 -5.36 -3.56
N ALA A 128 -11.87 -4.59 -2.47
CA ALA A 128 -11.02 -3.42 -2.29
C ALA A 128 -9.60 -3.84 -1.87
N PRO A 129 -8.54 -3.45 -2.61
CA PRO A 129 -7.18 -3.64 -2.14
C PRO A 129 -6.89 -2.74 -0.95
N ASP A 130 -5.99 -3.18 -0.08
CA ASP A 130 -5.38 -2.36 0.94
C ASP A 130 -4.16 -1.65 0.36
N ILE A 131 -4.05 -0.35 0.63
CA ILE A 131 -2.91 0.49 0.27
C ILE A 131 -2.34 1.07 1.55
N TYR A 132 -1.03 0.92 1.73
CA TYR A 132 -0.33 1.37 2.92
C TYR A 132 0.75 2.37 2.54
N LEU A 133 0.75 3.56 3.15
CA LEU A 133 1.79 4.57 3.01
C LEU A 133 2.64 4.61 4.28
N GLU A 134 3.90 4.24 4.16
CA GLU A 134 4.87 4.24 5.25
C GLU A 134 5.86 5.38 5.04
N VAL A 135 6.03 6.25 6.05
CA VAL A 135 7.13 7.21 6.12
C VAL A 135 8.18 6.63 7.07
N ASP A 136 9.41 6.42 6.61
CA ASP A 136 10.51 5.80 7.35
C ASP A 136 11.76 6.65 7.19
N ASP A 137 12.05 7.49 8.19
CA ASP A 137 13.10 8.51 8.17
C ASP A 137 13.03 9.44 6.94
N ARG A 138 13.83 9.19 5.90
CA ARG A 138 13.88 9.98 4.66
C ARG A 138 13.12 9.33 3.50
N THR A 139 12.54 8.15 3.71
CA THR A 139 11.94 7.35 2.65
C THR A 139 10.43 7.25 2.83
N ILE A 140 9.68 7.48 1.76
CA ILE A 140 8.26 7.10 1.70
C ILE A 140 8.15 5.81 0.89
N ASN A 141 7.48 4.82 1.45
CA ASN A 141 7.17 3.54 0.81
C ASN A 141 5.65 3.42 0.64
N VAL A 142 5.21 2.90 -0.50
CA VAL A 142 3.82 2.47 -0.71
C VAL A 142 3.80 0.97 -0.91
N TYR A 143 2.96 0.30 -0.12
CA TYR A 143 2.70 -1.13 -0.21
C TYR A 143 1.26 -1.38 -0.61
N THR A 144 1.00 -2.56 -1.14
CA THR A 144 -0.36 -3.04 -1.40
C THR A 144 -0.57 -4.45 -0.90
N ALA A 145 -1.81 -4.80 -0.62
CA ALA A 145 -2.28 -6.16 -0.50
C ALA A 145 -3.69 -6.32 -1.03
N MET A 146 -4.00 -7.52 -1.51
CA MET A 146 -5.36 -7.91 -1.88
C MET A 146 -5.64 -9.33 -1.41
N PHE A 147 -6.85 -9.56 -0.92
CA PHE A 147 -7.35 -10.90 -0.64
C PHE A 147 -7.65 -11.61 -1.96
N ILE A 148 -6.87 -12.64 -2.28
CA ILE A 148 -7.02 -13.44 -3.48
C ILE A 148 -7.36 -14.88 -3.06
N PRO A 149 -8.60 -15.36 -3.30
CA PRO A 149 -8.97 -16.75 -3.10
C PRO A 149 -8.08 -17.71 -3.90
N THR A 150 -7.68 -18.80 -3.27
CA THR A 150 -6.85 -19.86 -3.86
C THR A 150 -7.59 -21.19 -3.88
N ARG A 151 -7.26 -22.07 -4.85
CA ARG A 151 -7.87 -23.40 -4.97
C ARG A 151 -7.58 -24.31 -3.79
N ASN A 152 -6.42 -24.12 -3.15
CA ASN A 152 -5.93 -24.96 -2.06
C ASN A 152 -5.72 -24.12 -0.80
N GLU A 153 -5.84 -24.76 0.35
CA GLU A 153 -5.49 -24.19 1.65
C GLU A 153 -4.00 -23.83 1.71
N GLN A 154 -3.67 -22.63 2.20
CA GLN A 154 -2.29 -22.20 2.44
C GLN A 154 -1.69 -22.87 3.69
N ILE A 155 -2.55 -23.31 4.62
CA ILE A 155 -2.19 -24.08 5.81
C ILE A 155 -2.95 -25.41 5.73
N PRO A 156 -2.27 -26.56 5.56
CA PRO A 156 -2.95 -27.85 5.43
C PRO A 156 -3.85 -28.16 6.61
N GLY A 157 -5.11 -28.49 6.33
CA GLY A 157 -6.14 -28.79 7.33
C GLY A 157 -6.87 -27.56 7.88
N ASN A 158 -6.56 -26.36 7.39
CA ASN A 158 -7.25 -25.12 7.76
C ASN A 158 -8.05 -24.58 6.57
N LYS A 159 -9.35 -24.88 6.57
CA LYS A 159 -10.30 -24.45 5.54
C LYS A 159 -10.43 -22.93 5.39
N ASP A 160 -10.05 -22.17 6.41
CA ASP A 160 -10.13 -20.71 6.41
C ASP A 160 -8.81 -20.08 5.92
N SER A 161 -7.91 -20.89 5.34
CA SER A 161 -6.64 -20.45 4.76
C SER A 161 -6.60 -20.58 3.23
N ASP A 162 -7.74 -20.72 2.57
CA ASP A 162 -7.88 -20.83 1.11
C ASP A 162 -7.72 -19.49 0.37
N PHE A 163 -6.79 -18.65 0.83
CA PHE A 163 -6.51 -17.36 0.21
C PHE A 163 -5.06 -16.92 0.44
N ARG A 164 -4.60 -16.02 -0.42
CA ARG A 164 -3.37 -15.24 -0.20
C ARG A 164 -3.69 -13.76 -0.06
N LYS A 165 -2.96 -13.11 0.84
CA LYS A 165 -2.98 -11.66 1.05
C LYS A 165 -1.55 -11.15 1.18
N ASP A 166 -0.82 -11.22 0.07
CA ASP A 166 0.58 -10.82 0.06
C ASP A 166 0.70 -9.31 0.17
N ILE A 167 1.45 -8.82 1.17
CA ILE A 167 1.82 -7.41 1.27
C ILE A 167 3.17 -7.21 0.58
N PHE A 168 3.26 -6.30 -0.38
CA PHE A 168 4.53 -6.00 -1.06
C PHE A 168 4.66 -4.54 -1.51
N LEU A 169 5.91 -4.10 -1.64
CA LEU A 169 6.28 -2.75 -2.05
C LEU A 169 5.93 -2.53 -3.52
N VAL A 170 5.27 -1.40 -3.82
CA VAL A 170 4.91 -1.00 -5.20
C VAL A 170 5.57 0.30 -5.63
N TRP A 171 5.97 1.14 -4.67
CA TRP A 171 6.65 2.41 -4.94
C TRP A 171 7.48 2.83 -3.71
N SER A 172 8.61 3.49 -3.93
CA SER A 172 9.47 3.98 -2.85
C SER A 172 10.30 5.18 -3.30
N LYS A 173 10.37 6.25 -2.50
CA LYS A 173 11.21 7.41 -2.80
C LYS A 173 11.88 7.94 -1.56
N THR A 174 13.18 8.21 -1.67
CA THR A 174 13.99 8.84 -0.63
C THR A 174 14.22 10.32 -0.94
N TYR A 175 14.18 11.16 0.09
CA TYR A 175 14.31 12.62 0.06
C TYR A 175 15.58 13.10 0.77
#